data_AF-A0A426U1F4-F1
#
_entry.id   AF-A0A426U1F4-F1
#
_cell.length_a   1.000
_cell.length_b   1.000
_cell.length_c   1.000
_cell.angle_alpha   90.00
_cell.angle_beta   90.00
_cell.angle_gamma   90.00
#
_symmetry.space_group_name_H-M   'P 1'
#
loop_
_entity.id
_entity.type
_entity.pdbx_description
1 polymer ?
#
loop_
_entity_poly.entity_id
_entity_poly.type
_entity_poly.pdbx_seq_one_letter_code
_entity_poly.pdbx_strand_id
1 'polypeptide(L)'
;MRRLTEVRDAGIGDFGDLWVGLLLIFGLFEGTDDADCRAFGLAPFDGDLFAEQACAALTRETQLYNRDLLAMMRALSLYFEQEGQMLRRVNYGAIDVEELGSVYESLLDYRPVVSVPPKRASPSPLSHNVGEGAGGEGHPSALQNPWAGGEGHPSAFQSHFAHGALQFDLVTGTERKTTGSYYTRPELVQELIRSALLPVLDARLGAVRAQAQKHEPTRLRVLLEETLLSLRVVDPACGSGHFLLAAARRLGRELARVRVGEDQPAPEQFRLAVRDVIQRCIFGVDHNPLAVDLCKLALWIEGHCAGMPLSFLDHHIRCGNSLVGATYALVAAGMPDDAYKPVAGDVKAVAASLKKRNKKEREAQQSGQMNLGLDFADTRQHASYTRAFAHLNQLPDTSVAAVRAKAARYAELRTGAYSDWVRFHLWTAAFFMPFSEDTVENVPTSGALEEWERQPLLHNLMLKAAFELAEAVNFFHWELEFPDIFPPNVAGGFDVVLGNPPWERIKLQEQEHFVDVAAIREAPNKAAREKLIVAWRKGDAAQQAR
;
A
#
# COMPACT_ATOMS: atom_id res chain seq x y z
N MET A 1 -22.22 17.52 -9.10
CA MET A 1 -22.68 16.17 -8.70
C MET A 1 -23.42 16.13 -7.36
N ARG A 2 -22.85 16.50 -6.20
CA ARG A 2 -23.56 16.44 -4.89
C ARG A 2 -24.91 17.18 -4.82
N ARG A 3 -25.07 18.28 -5.56
CA ARG A 3 -26.38 18.97 -5.67
C ARG A 3 -27.37 18.19 -6.54
N LEU A 4 -26.89 17.48 -7.56
CA LEU A 4 -27.73 16.68 -8.45
C LEU A 4 -28.28 15.44 -7.74
N THR A 5 -27.56 14.87 -6.76
CA THR A 5 -28.05 13.71 -5.99
C THR A 5 -29.29 13.99 -5.15
N GLU A 6 -29.61 15.26 -4.91
CA GLU A 6 -30.80 15.72 -4.17
C GLU A 6 -32.00 15.98 -5.09
N VAL A 7 -31.79 16.04 -6.41
CA VAL A 7 -32.84 16.24 -7.40
C VAL A 7 -33.46 14.88 -7.74
N ARG A 8 -34.78 14.76 -7.50
CA ARG A 8 -35.52 13.48 -7.60
C ARG A 8 -35.42 12.82 -8.99
N ASP A 9 -35.36 13.63 -10.04
CA ASP A 9 -35.39 13.17 -11.43
C ASP A 9 -34.03 13.28 -12.14
N ALA A 10 -32.95 13.57 -11.40
CA ALA A 10 -31.61 13.64 -11.98
C ALA A 10 -31.09 12.24 -12.33
N GLY A 11 -30.53 12.10 -13.54
CA GLY A 11 -29.96 10.84 -14.04
C GLY A 11 -30.99 9.84 -14.58
N ILE A 12 -32.23 10.26 -14.84
CA ILE A 12 -33.21 9.45 -15.57
C ILE A 12 -32.74 9.28 -17.04
N GLY A 13 -32.69 8.03 -17.50
CA GLY A 13 -32.27 7.65 -18.85
C GLY A 13 -30.91 6.95 -18.88
N ASP A 14 -30.54 6.43 -20.06
CA ASP A 14 -29.32 5.62 -20.26
C ASP A 14 -28.13 6.47 -20.71
N PHE A 15 -27.99 7.67 -20.13
CA PHE A 15 -26.88 8.59 -20.41
C PHE A 15 -25.71 8.34 -19.44
N GLY A 16 -24.47 8.55 -19.90
CA GLY A 16 -23.24 8.40 -19.10
C GLY A 16 -22.34 9.65 -19.13
N ASP A 17 -22.87 10.80 -19.53
CA ASP A 17 -22.12 12.05 -19.66
C ASP A 17 -21.57 12.58 -18.33
N LEU A 18 -22.25 12.31 -17.20
CA LEU A 18 -21.72 12.69 -15.88
C LEU A 18 -20.49 11.86 -15.49
N TRP A 19 -20.44 10.59 -15.90
CA TRP A 19 -19.27 9.73 -15.70
C TRP A 19 -18.08 10.25 -16.50
N VAL A 20 -18.29 10.54 -17.79
CA VAL A 20 -17.26 11.16 -18.65
C VAL A 20 -16.79 12.50 -18.06
N GLY A 21 -17.73 13.34 -17.61
CA GLY A 21 -17.40 14.61 -16.95
C GLY A 21 -16.58 14.44 -15.67
N LEU A 22 -16.83 13.40 -14.87
CA LEU A 22 -16.01 13.09 -13.69
C LEU A 22 -14.60 12.66 -14.09
N LEU A 23 -14.44 11.81 -15.10
CA LEU A 23 -13.12 11.39 -15.58
C LEU A 23 -12.32 12.56 -16.18
N LEU A 24 -12.99 13.51 -16.86
CA LEU A 24 -12.35 14.74 -17.31
C LEU A 24 -11.81 15.58 -16.14
N ILE A 25 -12.53 15.64 -15.02
CA ILE A 25 -12.04 16.33 -13.81
C ILE A 25 -10.81 15.63 -13.24
N PHE A 26 -10.74 14.29 -13.28
CA PHE A 26 -9.53 13.57 -12.87
C PHE A 26 -8.33 13.92 -13.75
N GLY A 27 -8.51 13.98 -15.07
CA GLY A 27 -7.46 14.44 -15.99
C GLY A 27 -7.02 15.88 -15.73
N LEU A 28 -7.94 16.78 -15.34
CA LEU A 28 -7.56 18.12 -14.89
C LEU A 28 -6.74 18.06 -13.59
N PHE A 29 -7.12 17.27 -12.59
CA PHE A 29 -6.35 17.18 -11.35
C PHE A 29 -4.97 16.54 -11.50
N GLU A 30 -4.80 15.61 -12.44
CA GLU A 30 -3.51 15.08 -12.86
C GLU A 30 -2.56 16.21 -13.31
N GLY A 31 -3.11 17.32 -13.83
CA GLY A 31 -2.34 18.50 -14.22
C GLY A 31 -1.62 18.34 -15.56
N THR A 32 -2.14 17.51 -16.47
CA THR A 32 -1.61 17.35 -17.84
C THR A 32 -1.51 18.68 -18.59
N ASP A 33 -2.32 19.69 -18.22
CA ASP A 33 -2.16 21.10 -18.57
C ASP A 33 -2.40 22.04 -17.36
N ASP A 34 -1.33 22.55 -16.74
CA ASP A 34 -1.37 23.50 -15.61
C ASP A 34 -2.06 24.83 -16.00
N ALA A 35 -2.04 25.21 -17.29
CA ALA A 35 -2.72 26.40 -17.76
C ALA A 35 -4.25 26.22 -17.76
N ASP A 36 -4.74 25.06 -18.20
CA ASP A 36 -6.17 24.76 -18.21
C ASP A 36 -6.75 24.64 -16.79
N CYS A 37 -6.02 24.00 -15.88
CA CYS A 37 -6.45 23.88 -14.48
C CYS A 37 -6.67 25.26 -13.85
N ARG A 38 -5.70 26.16 -14.03
CA ARG A 38 -5.76 27.53 -13.53
C ARG A 38 -6.84 28.35 -14.23
N ALA A 39 -7.10 28.11 -15.51
CA ALA A 39 -8.21 28.75 -16.23
C ALA A 39 -9.57 28.42 -15.60
N PHE A 40 -9.73 27.23 -15.01
CA PHE A 40 -10.91 26.84 -14.23
C PHE A 40 -10.85 27.21 -12.74
N GLY A 41 -9.81 27.92 -12.29
CA GLY A 41 -9.61 28.27 -10.89
C GLY A 41 -9.28 27.06 -10.00
N LEU A 42 -8.83 25.96 -10.60
CA LEU A 42 -8.41 24.74 -9.90
C LEU A 42 -6.89 24.77 -9.70
N ALA A 43 -6.44 24.43 -8.50
CA ALA A 43 -5.04 24.09 -8.28
C ALA A 43 -4.84 22.63 -8.73
N PRO A 44 -3.94 22.36 -9.69
CA PRO A 44 -3.59 20.97 -10.01
C PRO A 44 -2.96 20.32 -8.78
N PHE A 45 -3.49 19.17 -8.40
CA PHE A 45 -2.99 18.40 -7.28
C PHE A 45 -1.77 17.55 -7.67
N ASP A 46 -1.60 17.29 -8.99
CA ASP A 46 -0.58 16.41 -9.58
C ASP A 46 -0.64 14.97 -9.05
N GLY A 47 0.28 14.14 -9.56
CA GLY A 47 1.02 13.15 -8.79
C GLY A 47 0.24 11.90 -8.39
N ASP A 48 0.55 10.79 -9.08
CA ASP A 48 0.17 9.39 -8.83
C ASP A 48 -1.31 9.08 -8.61
N LEU A 49 -1.99 9.70 -7.64
CA LEU A 49 -3.38 9.40 -7.29
C LEU A 49 -4.35 9.57 -8.49
N PHE A 50 -4.16 10.63 -9.27
CA PHE A 50 -4.94 10.90 -10.48
C PHE A 50 -4.20 10.52 -11.77
N ALA A 51 -3.03 9.89 -11.66
CA ALA A 51 -2.31 9.44 -12.83
C ALA A 51 -3.12 8.38 -13.57
N GLU A 52 -3.06 8.42 -14.90
CA GLU A 52 -3.78 7.45 -15.74
C GLU A 52 -3.51 5.99 -15.33
N GLN A 53 -2.32 5.68 -14.83
CA GLN A 53 -1.97 4.34 -14.37
C GLN A 53 -2.67 3.94 -13.06
N ALA A 54 -2.85 4.87 -12.12
CA ALA A 54 -3.52 4.61 -10.85
C ALA A 54 -5.04 4.56 -11.00
N CYS A 55 -5.58 5.33 -11.95
CA CYS A 55 -7.01 5.37 -12.25
C CYS A 55 -7.42 4.43 -13.38
N ALA A 56 -6.53 3.58 -13.91
CA ALA A 56 -6.74 2.79 -15.12
C ALA A 56 -8.04 1.96 -15.10
N ALA A 57 -8.37 1.32 -13.96
CA ALA A 57 -9.61 0.55 -13.82
C ALA A 57 -10.86 1.45 -13.97
N LEU A 58 -10.78 2.72 -13.55
CA LEU A 58 -11.86 3.69 -13.70
C LEU A 58 -11.87 4.29 -15.11
N THR A 59 -10.72 4.68 -15.65
CA THR A 59 -10.62 5.42 -16.92
C THR A 59 -10.77 4.53 -18.16
N ARG A 60 -10.31 3.26 -18.09
CA ARG A 60 -10.28 2.34 -19.25
C ARG A 60 -11.31 1.23 -19.18
N GLU A 61 -11.61 0.74 -17.98
CA GLU A 61 -12.36 -0.52 -17.81
C GLU A 61 -13.80 -0.30 -17.35
N THR A 62 -14.15 0.92 -16.91
CA THR A 62 -15.45 1.20 -16.28
C THR A 62 -16.27 2.23 -17.06
N GLN A 63 -17.56 1.93 -17.24
CA GLN A 63 -18.56 2.89 -17.70
C GLN A 63 -19.77 2.84 -16.77
N LEU A 64 -20.22 4.02 -16.33
CA LEU A 64 -21.40 4.15 -15.47
C LEU A 64 -22.47 5.00 -16.14
N TYR A 65 -23.72 4.54 -16.05
CA TYR A 65 -24.87 5.38 -16.32
C TYR A 65 -25.03 6.44 -15.22
N ASN A 66 -25.58 7.58 -15.58
CA ASN A 66 -25.83 8.71 -14.69
C ASN A 66 -26.67 8.29 -13.48
N ARG A 67 -27.66 7.42 -13.68
CA ARG A 67 -28.45 6.84 -12.58
C ARG A 67 -27.57 6.16 -11.54
N ASP A 68 -26.67 5.29 -11.98
CA ASP A 68 -25.86 4.45 -11.10
C ASP A 68 -24.76 5.30 -10.44
N LEU A 69 -24.14 6.22 -11.19
CA LEU A 69 -23.20 7.19 -10.65
C LEU A 69 -23.84 8.09 -9.58
N LEU A 70 -25.04 8.63 -9.84
CA LEU A 70 -25.71 9.50 -8.86
C LEU A 70 -26.19 8.71 -7.64
N ALA A 71 -26.59 7.45 -7.80
CA ALA A 71 -26.90 6.57 -6.67
C ALA A 71 -25.67 6.35 -5.78
N MET A 72 -24.52 6.03 -6.36
CA MET A 72 -23.24 5.92 -5.66
C MET A 72 -22.87 7.23 -4.95
N MET A 73 -22.89 8.36 -5.67
CA MET A 73 -22.57 9.66 -5.11
C MET A 73 -23.49 10.06 -3.97
N ARG A 74 -24.77 9.65 -4.02
CA ARG A 74 -25.74 9.88 -2.94
C ARG A 74 -25.39 9.07 -1.69
N ALA A 75 -25.05 7.79 -1.85
CA ALA A 75 -24.63 6.91 -0.75
C ALA A 75 -23.36 7.40 -0.05
N LEU A 76 -22.43 8.01 -0.81
CA LEU A 76 -21.23 8.64 -0.25
C LEU A 76 -21.53 10.01 0.39
N SER A 77 -22.49 10.77 -0.14
CA SER A 77 -22.71 12.16 0.29
C SER A 77 -23.70 12.32 1.44
N LEU A 78 -24.58 11.34 1.67
CA LEU A 78 -25.72 11.47 2.57
C LEU A 78 -25.82 10.27 3.51
N TYR A 79 -26.17 10.53 4.77
CA TYR A 79 -26.43 9.50 5.79
C TYR A 79 -27.65 9.87 6.64
N PHE A 80 -28.21 8.87 7.31
CA PHE A 80 -29.29 9.06 8.28
C PHE A 80 -28.70 9.11 9.70
N GLU A 81 -29.04 10.13 10.48
CA GLU A 81 -28.51 10.30 11.84
C GLU A 81 -29.04 9.23 12.82
N GLN A 82 -30.28 8.77 12.63
CA GLN A 82 -30.91 7.62 13.28
C GLN A 82 -31.93 6.98 12.33
N GLU A 83 -32.28 5.71 12.55
CA GLU A 83 -33.31 5.01 11.75
C GLU A 83 -34.62 5.82 11.74
N GLY A 84 -35.02 6.28 10.54
CA GLY A 84 -36.25 7.06 10.33
C GLY A 84 -36.13 8.59 10.43
N GLN A 85 -34.92 9.15 10.61
CA GLN A 85 -34.71 10.60 10.77
C GLN A 85 -34.25 11.34 9.50
N MET A 86 -34.03 12.66 9.65
CA MET A 86 -33.62 13.61 8.61
C MET A 86 -32.31 13.20 7.93
N LEU A 87 -32.30 13.27 6.60
CA LEU A 87 -31.13 13.00 5.78
C LEU A 87 -30.09 14.12 5.96
N ARG A 88 -28.87 13.78 6.38
CA ARG A 88 -27.76 14.73 6.57
C ARG A 88 -26.66 14.51 5.55
N ARG A 89 -25.88 15.58 5.29
CA ARG A 89 -24.69 15.52 4.44
C ARG A 89 -23.48 15.07 5.23
N VAL A 90 -22.66 14.19 4.63
CA VAL A 90 -21.35 13.80 5.15
C VAL A 90 -20.40 15.00 5.07
N ASN A 91 -19.77 15.33 6.20
CA ASN A 91 -18.80 16.43 6.28
C ASN A 91 -17.37 15.93 6.06
N TYR A 92 -17.00 15.76 4.79
CA TYR A 92 -15.63 15.40 4.41
C TYR A 92 -14.57 16.44 4.80
N GLY A 93 -14.96 17.68 5.15
CA GLY A 93 -14.01 18.70 5.62
C GLY A 93 -13.53 18.46 7.05
N ALA A 94 -14.22 17.62 7.81
CA ALA A 94 -13.81 17.18 9.14
C ALA A 94 -13.26 15.75 9.14
N ILE A 95 -13.04 15.17 7.96
CA ILE A 95 -12.57 13.79 7.87
C ILE A 95 -11.20 13.66 8.50
N ASP A 96 -11.05 12.66 9.36
CA ASP A 96 -9.75 12.34 9.95
C ASP A 96 -9.26 10.96 9.51
N VAL A 97 -8.06 10.62 10.01
CA VAL A 97 -7.41 9.36 9.66
C VAL A 97 -8.05 8.17 10.37
N GLU A 98 -8.76 8.38 11.49
CA GLU A 98 -9.53 7.33 12.16
C GLU A 98 -10.71 6.90 11.29
N GLU A 99 -11.43 7.86 10.72
CA GLU A 99 -12.55 7.60 9.81
C GLU A 99 -12.08 6.92 8.52
N LEU A 100 -10.97 7.36 7.92
CA LEU A 100 -10.38 6.72 6.74
C LEU A 100 -9.90 5.29 7.05
N GLY A 101 -9.24 5.09 8.20
CA GLY A 101 -8.81 3.77 8.67
C GLY A 101 -10.00 2.83 8.90
N SER A 102 -11.07 3.33 9.52
CA SER A 102 -12.31 2.59 9.74
C SER A 102 -12.96 2.15 8.42
N VAL A 103 -13.03 3.03 7.42
CA VAL A 103 -13.57 2.68 6.09
C VAL A 103 -12.74 1.56 5.46
N TYR A 104 -11.42 1.69 5.47
CA TYR A 104 -10.52 0.67 4.94
C TYR A 104 -10.68 -0.70 5.63
N GLU A 105 -10.69 -0.73 6.96
CA GLU A 105 -10.87 -1.97 7.70
C GLU A 105 -12.22 -2.61 7.47
N SER A 106 -13.27 -1.79 7.41
CA SER A 106 -14.61 -2.27 7.10
C SER A 106 -14.64 -2.89 5.71
N LEU A 107 -13.93 -2.33 4.72
CA LEU A 107 -13.85 -2.91 3.38
C LEU A 107 -13.11 -4.26 3.38
N LEU A 108 -12.05 -4.42 4.18
CA LEU A 108 -11.33 -5.69 4.34
C LEU A 108 -12.15 -6.78 5.05
N ASP A 109 -13.23 -6.41 5.75
CA ASP A 109 -14.16 -7.38 6.33
C ASP A 109 -15.06 -8.02 5.26
N TYR A 110 -15.04 -7.52 4.02
CA TYR A 110 -15.88 -8.02 2.93
C TYR A 110 -15.05 -8.50 1.73
N ARG A 111 -15.51 -9.61 1.14
CA ARG A 111 -15.02 -10.09 -0.15
C ARG A 111 -16.12 -9.95 -1.21
N PRO A 112 -15.85 -9.30 -2.35
CA PRO A 112 -16.81 -9.24 -3.44
C PRO A 112 -16.96 -10.63 -4.09
N VAL A 113 -18.20 -11.08 -4.23
CA VAL A 113 -18.54 -12.33 -4.91
C VAL A 113 -19.54 -12.03 -6.01
N VAL A 114 -19.20 -12.41 -7.24
CA VAL A 114 -20.12 -12.36 -8.37
C VAL A 114 -20.61 -13.78 -8.65
N SER A 115 -21.91 -14.02 -8.54
CA SER A 115 -22.53 -15.33 -8.77
C SER A 115 -23.57 -15.26 -9.88
N VAL A 116 -23.77 -16.32 -10.65
CA VAL A 116 -24.90 -16.38 -11.59
C VAL A 116 -26.07 -17.04 -10.86
N PRO A 117 -27.21 -16.35 -10.66
CA PRO A 117 -28.35 -16.97 -10.00
C PRO A 117 -28.82 -18.17 -10.83
N PRO A 118 -29.18 -19.31 -10.20
CA PRO A 118 -29.67 -20.46 -10.93
C PRO A 118 -30.93 -20.09 -11.71
N LYS A 119 -31.04 -20.54 -12.97
CA LYS A 119 -32.28 -20.42 -13.76
C LYS A 119 -33.43 -20.94 -12.90
N ARG A 120 -34.41 -20.09 -12.58
CA ARG A 120 -35.66 -20.52 -11.92
C ARG A 120 -36.18 -21.75 -12.66
N ALA A 121 -36.29 -22.87 -11.96
CA ALA A 121 -36.98 -24.04 -12.51
C ALA A 121 -38.40 -23.62 -12.86
N SER A 122 -38.82 -23.92 -14.09
CA SER A 122 -40.18 -23.70 -14.58
C SER A 122 -41.21 -24.23 -13.58
N PRO A 123 -42.34 -23.55 -13.34
CA PRO A 123 -43.38 -24.14 -12.52
C PRO A 123 -43.86 -25.44 -13.18
N SER A 124 -43.77 -26.55 -12.45
CA SER A 124 -44.26 -27.84 -12.92
C SER A 124 -45.78 -27.73 -13.15
N PRO A 125 -46.32 -28.19 -14.30
CA PRO A 125 -47.75 -28.13 -14.53
C PRO A 125 -48.39 -29.29 -13.78
N LEU A 126 -49.11 -29.01 -12.69
CA LEU A 126 -50.25 -29.79 -12.17
C LEU A 126 -50.65 -29.28 -10.77
N SER A 127 -51.60 -28.34 -10.73
CA SER A 127 -52.73 -28.45 -9.80
C SER A 127 -53.90 -27.64 -10.37
N HIS A 128 -54.81 -28.35 -11.03
CA HIS A 128 -56.17 -27.87 -11.23
C HIS A 128 -56.75 -27.44 -9.88
N ASN A 129 -57.24 -26.20 -9.80
CA ASN A 129 -58.53 -25.95 -9.19
C ASN A 129 -59.15 -24.68 -9.78
N VAL A 130 -60.41 -24.87 -10.17
CA VAL A 130 -61.28 -23.96 -10.89
C VAL A 130 -61.79 -22.86 -9.95
N GLY A 131 -61.82 -21.63 -10.44
CA GLY A 131 -62.47 -20.49 -9.81
C GLY A 131 -62.60 -19.34 -10.81
N GLU A 132 -63.79 -19.25 -11.42
CA GLU A 132 -64.21 -18.26 -12.41
C GLU A 132 -64.19 -16.82 -11.86
N GLY A 133 -63.90 -15.82 -12.70
CA GLY A 133 -64.10 -14.41 -12.33
C GLY A 133 -63.42 -13.38 -13.25
N ALA A 134 -64.12 -13.02 -14.31
CA ALA A 134 -63.83 -12.05 -15.37
C ALA A 134 -63.16 -10.69 -15.01
N GLY A 135 -62.29 -10.24 -15.93
CA GLY A 135 -62.41 -8.91 -16.58
C GLY A 135 -61.40 -7.82 -16.18
N GLY A 136 -60.56 -7.37 -17.12
CA GLY A 136 -59.85 -6.09 -17.01
C GLY A 136 -58.58 -6.00 -17.85
N GLU A 137 -58.63 -5.21 -18.91
CA GLU A 137 -57.61 -4.99 -19.93
C GLU A 137 -56.30 -4.38 -19.38
N GLY A 138 -55.16 -4.83 -19.93
CA GLY A 138 -53.83 -4.39 -19.54
C GLY A 138 -53.36 -3.13 -20.26
N HIS A 139 -53.02 -2.11 -19.49
CA HIS A 139 -52.02 -1.09 -19.83
C HIS A 139 -50.83 -1.23 -18.86
N PRO A 140 -49.57 -1.14 -19.32
CA PRO A 140 -48.42 -1.14 -18.43
C PRO A 140 -48.29 0.25 -17.80
N SER A 141 -48.60 0.36 -16.51
CA SER A 141 -48.38 1.58 -15.73
C SER A 141 -47.63 1.28 -14.45
N ALA A 142 -46.77 2.24 -14.09
CA ALA A 142 -46.12 2.47 -12.81
C ALA A 142 -44.79 1.74 -12.55
N LEU A 143 -43.71 2.47 -12.85
CA LEU A 143 -42.51 2.53 -12.03
C LEU A 143 -42.90 2.63 -10.54
N GLN A 144 -42.83 1.51 -9.82
CA GLN A 144 -42.96 1.50 -8.38
C GLN A 144 -41.65 2.01 -7.75
N ASN A 145 -41.80 3.02 -6.91
CA ASN A 145 -40.77 3.58 -6.07
C ASN A 145 -40.28 2.49 -5.08
N PRO A 146 -38.97 2.14 -5.03
CA PRO A 146 -38.48 1.04 -4.18
C PRO A 146 -38.55 1.29 -2.67
N TRP A 147 -39.02 2.47 -2.24
CA TRP A 147 -38.89 2.93 -0.84
C TRP A 147 -40.24 3.25 -0.18
N ALA A 148 -41.31 2.55 -0.55
CA ALA A 148 -42.49 2.46 0.31
C ALA A 148 -42.13 1.55 1.50
N GLY A 149 -42.20 2.11 2.72
CA GLY A 149 -41.53 1.60 3.91
C GLY A 149 -41.86 0.16 4.34
N GLY A 150 -40.87 -0.45 4.99
CA GLY A 150 -40.97 -1.71 5.74
C GLY A 150 -39.77 -1.84 6.67
N GLU A 151 -40.03 -2.19 7.92
CA GLU A 151 -39.09 -2.26 9.04
C GLU A 151 -38.04 -3.37 8.87
N GLY A 152 -36.81 -3.09 9.33
CA GLY A 152 -35.81 -4.10 9.67
C GLY A 152 -34.92 -4.60 8.53
N HIS A 153 -33.61 -4.39 8.69
CA HIS A 153 -32.48 -4.71 7.80
C HIS A 153 -32.26 -3.76 6.60
N PRO A 154 -31.01 -3.36 6.31
CA PRO A 154 -30.69 -2.66 5.08
C PRO A 154 -31.02 -3.61 3.93
N SER A 155 -32.13 -3.33 3.24
CA SER A 155 -32.58 -4.13 2.11
C SER A 155 -31.42 -4.22 1.12
N ALA A 156 -30.98 -5.45 0.85
CA ALA A 156 -29.95 -5.79 -0.12
C ALA A 156 -30.11 -4.94 -1.38
N PHE A 157 -29.00 -4.39 -1.86
CA PHE A 157 -28.86 -3.80 -3.18
C PHE A 157 -29.46 -4.77 -4.21
N GLN A 158 -30.72 -4.59 -4.61
CA GLN A 158 -31.28 -5.36 -5.73
C GLN A 158 -30.68 -4.77 -6.99
N SER A 159 -29.53 -5.34 -7.39
CA SER A 159 -28.85 -5.03 -8.62
C SER A 159 -29.84 -5.11 -9.78
N HIS A 160 -30.04 -4.00 -10.48
CA HIS A 160 -30.84 -3.96 -11.70
C HIS A 160 -30.07 -4.54 -12.89
N PHE A 161 -29.50 -5.73 -12.73
CA PHE A 161 -29.08 -6.55 -13.86
C PHE A 161 -30.34 -7.20 -14.43
N ALA A 162 -31.00 -6.48 -15.31
CA ALA A 162 -32.15 -7.00 -16.03
C ALA A 162 -31.72 -8.27 -16.80
N HIS A 163 -32.46 -9.36 -16.60
CA HIS A 163 -32.36 -10.64 -17.32
C HIS A 163 -31.27 -11.62 -16.85
N GLY A 164 -31.38 -12.14 -15.62
CA GLY A 164 -30.76 -13.41 -15.22
C GLY A 164 -29.23 -13.45 -15.21
N ALA A 165 -28.57 -12.30 -15.20
CA ALA A 165 -27.13 -12.18 -15.39
C ALA A 165 -26.50 -11.53 -14.15
N LEU A 166 -25.76 -12.34 -13.38
CA LEU A 166 -24.84 -11.92 -12.31
C LEU A 166 -25.47 -11.19 -11.10
N GLN A 167 -25.29 -11.77 -9.92
CA GLN A 167 -25.56 -11.18 -8.61
C GLN A 167 -24.22 -10.82 -7.98
N PHE A 168 -24.12 -9.59 -7.45
CA PHE A 168 -22.97 -9.13 -6.69
C PHE A 168 -23.33 -9.14 -5.20
N ASP A 169 -22.57 -9.88 -4.41
CA ASP A 169 -22.71 -9.95 -2.96
C ASP A 169 -21.39 -9.59 -2.27
N LEU A 170 -21.48 -8.96 -1.09
CA LEU A 170 -20.35 -8.81 -0.18
C LEU A 170 -20.45 -9.90 0.89
N VAL A 171 -19.54 -10.86 0.87
CA VAL A 171 -19.49 -11.93 1.86
C VAL A 171 -18.48 -11.57 2.93
N THR A 172 -18.78 -11.82 4.19
CA THR A 172 -17.84 -11.55 5.29
C THR A 172 -16.58 -12.43 5.15
N GLY A 173 -15.44 -11.77 5.01
CA GLY A 173 -14.12 -12.38 4.87
C GLY A 173 -13.32 -12.38 6.17
N THR A 174 -12.19 -13.08 6.18
CA THR A 174 -11.20 -13.05 7.28
C THR A 174 -9.97 -12.21 6.92
N GLU A 175 -9.97 -11.51 5.78
CA GLU A 175 -8.81 -10.77 5.26
C GLU A 175 -8.23 -9.80 6.28
N ARG A 176 -9.08 -9.11 7.06
CA ARG A 176 -8.65 -8.26 8.18
C ARG A 176 -7.82 -8.99 9.24
N LYS A 177 -8.21 -10.20 9.64
CA LYS A 177 -7.47 -11.00 10.63
C LYS A 177 -6.21 -11.64 10.04
N THR A 178 -6.26 -12.08 8.78
CA THR A 178 -5.10 -12.72 8.13
C THR A 178 -4.01 -11.73 7.76
N THR A 179 -4.39 -10.49 7.43
CA THR A 179 -3.45 -9.38 7.16
C THR A 179 -2.99 -8.67 8.44
N GLY A 180 -3.65 -8.91 9.57
CA GLY A 180 -3.36 -8.20 10.83
C GLY A 180 -3.69 -6.70 10.76
N SER A 181 -4.59 -6.30 9.86
CA SER A 181 -4.96 -4.90 9.63
C SER A 181 -5.88 -4.42 10.75
N TYR A 182 -5.29 -3.95 11.84
CA TYR A 182 -5.99 -3.44 13.01
C TYR A 182 -5.61 -1.98 13.30
N TYR A 183 -6.64 -1.17 13.42
CA TYR A 183 -6.54 0.21 13.78
C TYR A 183 -6.04 0.30 15.20
N THR A 184 -4.96 1.07 15.40
CA THR A 184 -4.41 1.28 16.73
C THR A 184 -5.13 2.45 17.39
N ARG A 185 -5.68 2.22 18.58
CA ARG A 185 -6.41 3.25 19.33
C ARG A 185 -5.53 4.48 19.61
N PRO A 186 -6.10 5.70 19.60
CA PRO A 186 -5.32 6.93 19.78
C PRO A 186 -4.50 6.96 21.06
N GLU A 187 -5.00 6.38 22.16
CA GLU A 187 -4.29 6.37 23.44
C GLU A 187 -2.98 5.57 23.36
N LEU A 188 -3.00 4.44 22.64
CA LEU A 188 -1.81 3.62 22.41
C LEU A 188 -0.82 4.33 21.51
N VAL A 189 -1.32 5.02 20.48
CA VAL A 189 -0.48 5.83 19.58
C VAL A 189 0.21 6.95 20.33
N GLN A 190 -0.52 7.69 21.17
CA GLN A 190 0.08 8.76 21.97
C GLN A 190 1.12 8.21 22.95
N GLU A 191 0.89 7.04 23.55
CA GLU A 191 1.86 6.39 24.41
C GLU A 191 3.13 5.97 23.66
N LEU A 192 2.99 5.44 22.44
CA LEU A 192 4.13 5.11 21.58
C LEU A 192 4.94 6.37 21.22
N ILE A 193 4.27 7.45 20.83
CA ILE A 193 4.93 8.73 20.54
C ILE A 193 5.68 9.24 21.78
N ARG A 194 5.03 9.18 22.96
CA ARG A 194 5.60 9.63 24.23
C ARG A 194 6.85 8.84 24.63
N SER A 195 6.84 7.54 24.42
CA SER A 195 7.91 6.63 24.87
C SER A 195 9.04 6.45 23.86
N ALA A 196 8.76 6.54 22.55
CA ALA A 196 9.74 6.30 21.48
C ALA A 196 10.25 7.59 20.81
N LEU A 197 9.36 8.52 20.46
CA LEU A 197 9.73 9.71 19.68
C LEU A 197 10.23 10.86 20.57
N LEU A 198 9.50 11.18 21.66
CA LEU A 198 9.84 12.34 22.49
C LEU A 198 11.23 12.28 23.12
N PRO A 199 11.72 11.14 23.66
CA PRO A 199 13.04 11.11 24.27
C PRO A 199 14.16 11.41 23.27
N VAL A 200 14.04 10.91 22.03
CA VAL A 200 15.00 11.16 20.95
C VAL A 200 14.97 12.62 20.54
N LEU A 201 13.78 13.17 20.35
CA LEU A 201 13.55 14.57 20.00
C LEU A 201 14.14 15.51 21.07
N ASP A 202 13.81 15.28 22.35
CA ASP A 202 14.26 16.13 23.45
C ASP A 202 15.79 16.06 23.62
N ALA A 203 16.39 14.87 23.47
CA ALA A 203 17.85 14.71 23.51
C ALA A 203 18.55 15.49 22.39
N ARG A 204 18.05 15.40 21.15
CA ARG A 204 18.61 16.10 19.98
C ARG A 204 18.50 17.62 20.13
N LEU A 205 17.32 18.13 20.47
CA LEU A 205 17.12 19.57 20.67
C LEU A 205 17.88 20.10 21.89
N GLY A 206 17.95 19.31 22.97
CA GLY A 206 18.73 19.63 24.17
C GLY A 206 20.22 19.78 23.87
N ALA A 207 20.80 18.88 23.06
CA ALA A 207 22.19 18.96 22.65
C ALA A 207 22.49 20.25 21.84
N VAL A 208 21.61 20.62 20.90
CA VAL A 208 21.74 21.87 20.13
C VAL A 208 21.65 23.09 21.04
N ARG A 209 20.67 23.13 21.95
CA ARG A 209 20.51 24.23 22.92
C ARG A 209 21.72 24.37 23.84
N ALA A 210 22.30 23.25 24.29
CA ALA A 210 23.49 23.25 25.13
C ALA A 210 24.73 23.80 24.39
N GLN A 211 24.92 23.41 23.13
CA GLN A 211 26.01 23.94 22.29
C GLN A 211 25.81 25.44 21.97
N ALA A 212 24.56 25.88 21.89
CA ALA A 212 24.19 27.23 21.50
C ALA A 212 24.28 28.30 22.60
N GLN A 213 24.74 28.00 23.82
CA GLN A 213 25.10 29.04 24.80
C GLN A 213 26.14 30.05 24.26
N LYS A 214 26.74 29.78 23.08
CA LYS A 214 27.69 30.63 22.36
C LYS A 214 27.16 31.21 21.03
N HIS A 215 25.87 31.10 20.72
CA HIS A 215 25.31 31.48 19.41
C HIS A 215 24.21 32.54 19.50
N GLU A 216 24.15 33.41 18.47
CA GLU A 216 23.07 34.38 18.26
C GLU A 216 21.70 33.69 18.14
N PRO A 217 20.59 34.30 18.60
CA PRO A 217 19.25 33.71 18.60
C PRO A 217 18.80 33.19 17.22
N THR A 218 19.12 33.92 16.15
CA THR A 218 18.80 33.54 14.76
C THR A 218 19.52 32.25 14.35
N ARG A 219 20.78 32.09 14.75
CA ARG A 219 21.57 30.91 14.42
C ARG A 219 21.10 29.68 15.19
N LEU A 220 20.72 29.84 16.45
CA LEU A 220 20.11 28.76 17.24
C LEU A 220 18.83 28.25 16.57
N ARG A 221 17.97 29.16 16.10
CA ARG A 221 16.72 28.80 15.43
C ARG A 221 16.95 27.98 14.16
N VAL A 222 17.90 28.38 13.31
CA VAL A 222 18.28 27.62 12.10
C VAL A 222 18.76 26.22 12.45
N LEU A 223 19.66 26.10 13.45
CA LEU A 223 20.17 24.79 13.88
C LEU A 223 19.08 23.88 14.45
N LEU A 224 18.12 24.42 15.19
CA LEU A 224 16.97 23.67 15.71
C LEU A 224 16.08 23.17 14.57
N GLU A 225 15.80 24.01 13.59
CA GLU A 225 15.02 23.66 12.40
C GLU A 225 15.71 22.57 11.57
N GLU A 226 17.01 22.72 11.28
CA GLU A 226 17.80 21.70 10.59
C GLU A 226 17.81 20.38 11.35
N THR A 227 17.93 20.43 12.68
CA THR A 227 17.93 19.24 13.54
C THR A 227 16.57 18.53 13.48
N LEU A 228 15.47 19.26 13.57
CA LEU A 228 14.12 18.71 13.46
C LEU A 228 13.90 18.02 12.11
N LEU A 229 14.29 18.69 11.03
CA LEU A 229 14.12 18.19 9.66
C LEU A 229 15.13 17.08 9.28
N SER A 230 16.09 16.79 10.14
CA SER A 230 17.06 15.69 9.96
C SER A 230 16.63 14.38 10.63
N LEU A 231 15.60 14.41 11.48
CA LEU A 231 15.09 13.22 12.16
C LEU A 231 14.47 12.24 11.16
N ARG A 232 14.71 10.96 11.35
CA ARG A 232 14.22 9.88 10.49
C ARG A 232 13.35 8.93 11.31
N VAL A 233 12.04 8.96 11.06
CA VAL A 233 11.04 8.13 11.74
C VAL A 233 10.45 7.15 10.74
N VAL A 234 10.49 5.86 11.03
CA VAL A 234 9.93 4.81 10.16
C VAL A 234 8.85 4.00 10.87
N ASP A 235 7.87 3.56 10.09
CA ASP A 235 6.99 2.46 10.44
C ASP A 235 7.08 1.35 9.37
N PRO A 236 7.64 0.16 9.70
CA PRO A 236 7.90 -0.91 8.73
C PRO A 236 6.66 -1.76 8.39
N ALA A 237 5.52 -1.48 9.02
CA ALA A 237 4.21 -2.07 8.72
C ALA A 237 3.14 -1.00 8.96
N CYS A 238 3.20 0.07 8.17
CA CYS A 238 2.55 1.33 8.50
C CYS A 238 1.03 1.31 8.39
N GLY A 239 0.43 0.32 7.72
CA GLY A 239 -1.00 0.30 7.45
C GLY A 239 -1.45 1.61 6.81
N SER A 240 -2.56 2.16 7.30
CA SER A 240 -3.08 3.48 6.90
C SER A 240 -2.26 4.68 7.42
N GLY A 241 -1.13 4.46 8.08
CA GLY A 241 -0.18 5.50 8.49
C GLY A 241 -0.49 6.20 9.81
N HIS A 242 -1.29 5.60 10.70
CA HIS A 242 -1.76 6.27 11.92
C HIS A 242 -0.61 6.69 12.87
N PHE A 243 0.39 5.84 13.07
CA PHE A 243 1.58 6.19 13.86
C PHE A 243 2.42 7.29 13.19
N LEU A 244 2.62 7.18 11.87
CA LEU A 244 3.37 8.14 11.08
C LEU A 244 2.72 9.53 11.09
N LEU A 245 1.39 9.59 11.00
CA LEU A 245 0.63 10.83 11.13
C LEU A 245 0.81 11.48 12.50
N ALA A 246 0.73 10.68 13.57
CA ALA A 246 0.92 11.19 14.92
C ALA A 246 2.34 11.73 15.13
N ALA A 247 3.35 11.05 14.59
CA ALA A 247 4.73 11.52 14.56
C ALA A 247 4.87 12.82 13.76
N ALA A 248 4.27 12.89 12.58
CA ALA A 248 4.27 14.07 11.72
C ALA A 248 3.65 15.29 12.41
N ARG A 249 2.48 15.12 13.04
CA ARG A 249 1.81 16.17 13.85
C ARG A 249 2.68 16.63 15.01
N ARG A 250 3.33 15.70 15.71
CA ARG A 250 4.17 16.02 16.87
C ARG A 250 5.41 16.82 16.47
N LEU A 251 6.14 16.35 15.46
CA LEU A 251 7.33 17.02 14.93
C LEU A 251 6.97 18.35 14.27
N GLY A 252 5.88 18.39 13.48
CA GLY A 252 5.40 19.60 12.82
C GLY A 252 5.00 20.69 13.81
N ARG A 253 4.44 20.33 14.97
CA ARG A 253 4.16 21.28 16.04
C ARG A 253 5.43 21.92 16.60
N GLU A 254 6.47 21.12 16.85
CA GLU A 254 7.74 21.64 17.35
C GLU A 254 8.47 22.48 16.29
N LEU A 255 8.42 22.06 15.02
CA LEU A 255 8.98 22.83 13.91
C LEU A 255 8.28 24.18 13.73
N ALA A 256 6.94 24.21 13.79
CA ALA A 256 6.17 25.44 13.73
C ALA A 256 6.49 26.37 14.91
N ARG A 257 6.66 25.83 16.12
CA ARG A 257 7.09 26.61 17.30
C ARG A 257 8.46 27.23 17.11
N VAL A 258 9.44 26.47 16.63
CA VAL A 258 10.78 26.97 16.32
C VAL A 258 10.73 28.06 15.24
N ARG A 259 9.89 27.90 14.22
CA ARG A 259 9.72 28.87 13.11
C ARG A 259 8.92 30.12 13.45
N VAL A 260 8.00 30.08 14.39
CA VAL A 260 7.24 31.29 14.74
C VAL A 260 7.82 31.95 15.99
N GLY A 261 8.39 31.17 16.90
CA GLY A 261 8.80 31.63 18.23
C GLY A 261 7.64 31.72 19.22
N GLU A 262 6.50 31.08 18.91
CA GLU A 262 5.27 31.08 19.70
C GLU A 262 4.85 29.64 20.05
N ASP A 263 4.28 29.44 21.25
CA ASP A 263 3.87 28.11 21.71
C ASP A 263 2.66 27.52 20.96
N GLN A 264 1.83 28.40 20.38
CA GLN A 264 0.62 28.08 19.61
C GLN A 264 0.66 28.74 18.22
N PRO A 265 1.35 28.14 17.25
CA PRO A 265 1.42 28.66 15.89
C PRO A 265 0.04 28.68 15.20
N ALA A 266 -0.16 29.62 14.29
CA ALA A 266 -1.36 29.68 13.46
C ALA A 266 -1.54 28.38 12.62
N PRO A 267 -2.79 27.98 12.31
CA PRO A 267 -3.06 26.71 11.59
C PRO A 267 -2.32 26.57 10.25
N GLU A 268 -2.12 27.68 9.52
CA GLU A 268 -1.37 27.66 8.25
C GLU A 268 0.12 27.35 8.46
N GLN A 269 0.74 27.95 9.49
CA GLN A 269 2.15 27.69 9.83
C GLN A 269 2.35 26.27 10.35
N PHE A 270 1.39 25.76 11.12
CA PHE A 270 1.38 24.37 11.56
C PHE A 270 1.31 23.40 10.37
N ARG A 271 0.38 23.60 9.43
CA ARG A 271 0.25 22.74 8.24
C ARG A 271 1.49 22.78 7.35
N LEU A 272 2.08 23.96 7.14
CA LEU A 272 3.35 24.08 6.41
C LEU A 272 4.48 23.31 7.09
N ALA A 273 4.60 23.39 8.42
CA ALA A 273 5.59 22.63 9.16
C ALA A 273 5.34 21.11 9.12
N VAL A 274 4.08 20.68 9.23
CA VAL A 274 3.72 19.26 9.09
C VAL A 274 4.05 18.76 7.68
N ARG A 275 3.76 19.53 6.64
CA ARG A 275 4.13 19.20 5.26
C ARG A 275 5.63 18.95 5.11
N ASP A 276 6.46 19.86 5.62
CA ASP A 276 7.92 19.72 5.53
C ASP A 276 8.44 18.51 6.32
N VAL A 277 7.82 18.22 7.47
CA VAL A 277 8.14 17.01 8.26
C VAL A 277 7.77 15.75 7.49
N ILE A 278 6.58 15.69 6.89
CA ILE A 278 6.16 14.53 6.09
C ILE A 278 7.14 14.27 4.95
N GLN A 279 7.60 15.32 4.27
CA GLN A 279 8.51 15.21 3.13
C GLN A 279 9.96 14.82 3.47
N ARG A 280 10.38 14.97 4.72
CA ARG A 280 11.80 14.84 5.11
C ARG A 280 12.05 13.80 6.20
N CYS A 281 11.07 13.57 7.06
CA CYS A 281 11.25 12.84 8.31
C CYS A 281 10.47 11.53 8.39
N ILE A 282 9.43 11.35 7.57
CA ILE A 282 8.43 10.30 7.76
C ILE A 282 8.58 9.23 6.68
N PHE A 283 8.89 8.00 7.10
CA PHE A 283 9.11 6.85 6.24
C PHE A 283 8.14 5.73 6.61
N GLY A 284 7.68 4.98 5.62
CA GLY A 284 6.68 3.93 5.82
C GLY A 284 6.88 2.78 4.85
N VAL A 285 6.66 1.56 5.33
CA VAL A 285 6.61 0.36 4.49
C VAL A 285 5.37 -0.44 4.86
N ASP A 286 4.65 -0.93 3.87
CA ASP A 286 3.59 -1.92 4.08
C ASP A 286 3.57 -2.94 2.94
N HIS A 287 3.12 -4.16 3.23
CA HIS A 287 3.02 -5.20 2.22
C HIS A 287 1.78 -5.03 1.33
N ASN A 288 0.72 -4.41 1.85
CA ASN A 288 -0.51 -4.17 1.09
C ASN A 288 -0.42 -2.85 0.31
N PRO A 289 -0.47 -2.86 -1.03
CA PRO A 289 -0.41 -1.62 -1.83
C PRO A 289 -1.54 -0.64 -1.48
N LEU A 290 -2.74 -1.12 -1.14
CA LEU A 290 -3.85 -0.25 -0.75
C LEU A 290 -3.58 0.47 0.60
N ALA A 291 -2.90 -0.20 1.53
CA ALA A 291 -2.52 0.43 2.79
C ALA A 291 -1.51 1.57 2.56
N VAL A 292 -0.53 1.34 1.67
CA VAL A 292 0.43 2.37 1.24
C VAL A 292 -0.27 3.58 0.64
N ASP A 293 -1.24 3.37 -0.25
CA ASP A 293 -1.99 4.47 -0.88
C ASP A 293 -2.83 5.26 0.15
N LEU A 294 -3.45 4.56 1.09
CA LEU A 294 -4.19 5.20 2.18
C LEU A 294 -3.27 5.98 3.13
N CYS A 295 -2.07 5.44 3.41
CA CYS A 295 -1.06 6.14 4.19
C CYS A 295 -0.65 7.44 3.50
N LYS A 296 -0.35 7.40 2.19
CA LYS A 296 -0.03 8.61 1.42
C LYS A 296 -1.18 9.61 1.44
N LEU A 297 -2.43 9.16 1.23
CA LEU A 297 -3.61 10.02 1.29
C LEU A 297 -3.79 10.70 2.65
N ALA A 298 -3.65 9.94 3.74
CA ALA A 298 -3.74 10.47 5.10
C ALA A 298 -2.69 11.54 5.37
N LEU A 299 -1.44 11.31 4.95
CA LEU A 299 -0.35 12.28 5.07
C LEU A 299 -0.59 13.52 4.20
N TRP A 300 -1.10 13.36 2.98
CA TRP A 300 -1.44 14.47 2.10
C TRP A 300 -2.54 15.36 2.65
N ILE A 301 -3.61 14.78 3.20
CA ILE A 301 -4.71 15.54 3.81
C ILE A 301 -4.18 16.36 4.99
N GLU A 302 -3.34 15.76 5.82
CA GLU A 302 -2.78 16.42 7.00
C GLU A 302 -1.81 17.57 6.65
N GLY A 303 -0.93 17.33 5.69
CA GLY A 303 0.06 18.30 5.21
C GLY A 303 -0.46 19.24 4.11
N HIS A 304 -1.75 19.22 3.80
CA HIS A 304 -2.28 20.00 2.70
C HIS A 304 -2.19 21.51 2.96
N CYS A 305 -1.61 22.23 2.01
CA CYS A 305 -1.50 23.68 2.04
C CYS A 305 -2.19 24.26 0.79
N ALA A 306 -3.07 25.23 0.98
CA ALA A 306 -3.84 25.83 -0.11
C ALA A 306 -2.92 26.41 -1.19
N GLY A 307 -3.19 26.08 -2.45
CA GLY A 307 -2.39 26.52 -3.60
C GLY A 307 -1.08 25.74 -3.83
N MET A 308 -0.78 24.72 -3.03
CA MET A 308 0.35 23.82 -3.23
C MET A 308 -0.10 22.45 -3.77
N PRO A 309 0.71 21.78 -4.61
CA PRO A 309 0.40 20.43 -5.09
C PRO A 309 0.54 19.38 -3.96
N LEU A 310 0.11 18.15 -4.23
CA LEU A 310 0.44 17.02 -3.37
C LEU A 310 1.95 16.77 -3.41
N SER A 311 2.54 16.50 -2.24
CA SER A 311 3.98 16.24 -2.14
C SER A 311 4.32 14.87 -2.74
N PHE A 312 5.49 14.73 -3.35
CA PHE A 312 5.95 13.44 -3.84
C PHE A 312 6.37 12.55 -2.66
N LEU A 313 5.74 11.39 -2.45
CA LEU A 313 5.98 10.51 -1.28
C LEU A 313 6.53 9.11 -1.61
N ASP A 314 6.65 8.72 -2.89
CA ASP A 314 6.97 7.32 -3.27
C ASP A 314 8.38 6.85 -2.95
N HIS A 315 9.25 7.77 -2.54
CA HIS A 315 10.60 7.51 -2.10
C HIS A 315 10.69 7.36 -0.57
N HIS A 316 9.60 7.65 0.17
CA HIS A 316 9.53 7.57 1.63
C HIS A 316 8.47 6.56 2.10
N ILE A 317 7.34 6.43 1.38
CA ILE A 317 6.29 5.44 1.66
C ILE A 317 6.30 4.39 0.55
N ARG A 318 6.65 3.15 0.90
CA ARG A 318 6.93 2.06 -0.05
C ARG A 318 6.05 0.84 0.17
N CYS A 319 5.70 0.16 -0.92
CA CYS A 319 5.10 -1.17 -0.87
C CYS A 319 6.22 -2.22 -0.86
N GLY A 320 6.17 -3.15 0.09
CA GLY A 320 7.19 -4.20 0.22
C GLY A 320 7.02 -5.07 1.46
N ASN A 321 7.56 -6.29 1.41
CA ASN A 321 7.72 -7.14 2.57
C ASN A 321 8.95 -6.71 3.37
N SER A 322 8.74 -5.92 4.42
CA SER A 322 9.81 -5.37 5.28
C SER A 322 10.72 -6.41 5.93
N LEU A 323 10.33 -7.69 5.94
CA LEU A 323 11.11 -8.81 6.49
C LEU A 323 12.00 -9.51 5.46
N VAL A 324 11.79 -9.28 4.17
CA VAL A 324 12.42 -10.06 3.09
C VAL A 324 13.28 -9.17 2.21
N GLY A 325 14.60 -9.28 2.33
CA GLY A 325 15.54 -8.58 1.47
C GLY A 325 16.99 -8.85 1.85
N ALA A 326 17.91 -8.16 1.15
CA ALA A 326 19.34 -8.23 1.37
C ALA A 326 19.92 -6.85 1.74
N THR A 327 21.16 -6.86 2.21
CA THR A 327 22.01 -5.68 2.40
C THR A 327 23.27 -5.82 1.55
N TYR A 328 23.96 -4.71 1.29
CA TYR A 328 25.24 -4.71 0.59
C TYR A 328 26.25 -5.64 1.25
N ALA A 329 26.29 -5.66 2.59
CA ALA A 329 27.16 -6.55 3.34
C ALA A 329 26.83 -8.04 3.13
N LEU A 330 25.53 -8.39 3.07
CA LEU A 330 25.08 -9.76 2.81
C LEU A 330 25.43 -10.21 1.39
N VAL A 331 25.17 -9.36 0.39
CA VAL A 331 25.50 -9.66 -1.01
C VAL A 331 27.01 -9.81 -1.19
N ALA A 332 27.82 -8.93 -0.58
CA ALA A 332 29.28 -8.98 -0.64
C ALA A 332 29.87 -10.23 0.02
N ALA A 333 29.22 -10.78 1.05
CA ALA A 333 29.64 -12.02 1.70
C ALA A 333 29.37 -13.29 0.86
N GLY A 334 28.58 -13.17 -0.22
CA GLY A 334 28.09 -14.27 -1.02
C GLY A 334 26.87 -14.96 -0.40
N MET A 335 26.41 -16.03 -1.05
CA MET A 335 25.22 -16.77 -0.61
C MET A 335 25.54 -17.66 0.59
N PRO A 336 24.77 -17.59 1.70
CA PRO A 336 24.95 -18.51 2.82
C PRO A 336 24.49 -19.92 2.48
N ASP A 337 25.11 -20.92 3.11
CA ASP A 337 24.74 -22.35 2.93
C ASP A 337 23.31 -22.66 3.39
N ASP A 338 22.77 -21.79 4.25
CA ASP A 338 21.44 -21.89 4.80
C ASP A 338 20.34 -21.64 3.77
N ALA A 339 20.65 -20.93 2.67
CA ALA A 339 19.73 -20.75 1.54
C ALA A 339 19.35 -22.10 0.91
N TYR A 340 20.20 -23.14 1.02
CA TYR A 340 19.99 -24.46 0.42
C TYR A 340 19.53 -25.51 1.44
N LYS A 341 18.95 -25.09 2.57
CA LYS A 341 18.30 -26.01 3.51
C LYS A 341 16.95 -26.43 2.90
N PRO A 342 16.73 -27.74 2.61
CA PRO A 342 15.51 -28.17 1.95
C PRO A 342 14.29 -27.97 2.85
N VAL A 343 13.22 -27.43 2.29
CA VAL A 343 11.90 -27.32 2.91
C VAL A 343 10.95 -28.41 2.38
N ALA A 344 9.69 -28.41 2.85
CA ALA A 344 8.70 -29.36 2.37
C ALA A 344 8.43 -29.16 0.88
N GLY A 345 8.57 -30.24 0.08
CA GLY A 345 8.45 -30.20 -1.38
C GLY A 345 9.78 -30.32 -2.11
N ASP A 346 10.90 -30.05 -1.45
CA ASP A 346 12.22 -30.05 -2.08
C ASP A 346 12.83 -31.45 -2.25
N VAL A 347 13.55 -31.62 -3.35
CA VAL A 347 14.40 -32.77 -3.62
C VAL A 347 15.72 -32.61 -2.85
N LYS A 348 15.86 -33.33 -1.74
CA LYS A 348 17.04 -33.27 -0.84
C LYS A 348 18.38 -33.47 -1.56
N ALA A 349 18.42 -34.32 -2.60
CA ALA A 349 19.63 -34.54 -3.39
C ALA A 349 20.05 -33.30 -4.19
N VAL A 350 19.08 -32.59 -4.77
CA VAL A 350 19.30 -31.32 -5.47
C VAL A 350 19.80 -30.25 -4.50
N ALA A 351 19.15 -30.10 -3.35
CA ALA A 351 19.57 -29.17 -2.30
C ALA A 351 21.02 -29.43 -1.83
N ALA A 352 21.40 -30.69 -1.62
CA ALA A 352 22.75 -31.07 -1.23
C ALA A 352 23.79 -30.74 -2.33
N SER A 353 23.43 -30.94 -3.60
CA SER A 353 24.26 -30.59 -4.75
C SER A 353 24.49 -29.08 -4.84
N LEU A 354 23.42 -28.28 -4.76
CA LEU A 354 23.47 -26.82 -4.75
C LEU A 354 24.30 -26.29 -3.59
N LYS A 355 24.08 -26.80 -2.38
CA LYS A 355 24.89 -26.43 -1.20
C LYS A 355 26.37 -26.69 -1.41
N LYS A 356 26.74 -27.86 -1.95
CA LYS A 356 28.14 -28.21 -2.22
C LYS A 356 28.76 -27.30 -3.28
N ARG A 357 28.02 -27.00 -4.35
CA ARG A 357 28.43 -26.07 -5.41
C ARG A 357 28.66 -24.67 -4.85
N ASN A 358 27.67 -24.12 -4.16
CA ASN A 358 27.74 -22.80 -3.55
C ASN A 358 28.92 -22.67 -2.58
N LYS A 359 29.12 -23.67 -1.71
CA LYS A 359 30.24 -23.65 -0.75
C LYS A 359 31.59 -23.55 -1.47
N LYS A 360 31.79 -24.34 -2.52
CA LYS A 360 33.02 -24.32 -3.31
C LYS A 360 33.23 -22.96 -3.98
N GLU A 361 32.19 -22.38 -4.57
CA GLU A 361 32.24 -21.07 -5.23
C GLU A 361 32.55 -19.96 -4.23
N ARG A 362 31.85 -19.92 -3.09
CA ARG A 362 32.08 -18.92 -2.03
C ARG A 362 33.49 -19.01 -1.43
N GLU A 363 34.01 -20.22 -1.20
CA GLU A 363 35.39 -20.43 -0.74
C GLU A 363 36.43 -19.98 -1.79
N ALA A 364 36.17 -20.22 -3.08
CA ALA A 364 37.02 -19.75 -4.18
C ALA A 364 37.06 -18.22 -4.26
N GLN A 365 35.93 -17.55 -4.03
CA GLN A 365 35.83 -16.09 -3.96
C GLN A 365 36.62 -15.52 -2.78
N GLN A 366 36.47 -16.11 -1.59
CA GLN A 366 37.14 -15.64 -0.36
C GLN A 366 38.65 -15.91 -0.33
N SER A 367 39.12 -16.99 -0.98
CA SER A 367 40.53 -17.40 -0.99
C SER A 367 41.41 -16.64 -1.97
N GLY A 368 40.86 -15.69 -2.73
CA GLY A 368 41.65 -14.83 -3.61
C GLY A 368 42.14 -15.50 -4.91
N GLN A 369 41.90 -16.80 -5.12
CA GLN A 369 42.31 -17.51 -6.35
C GLN A 369 41.58 -17.02 -7.62
N MET A 370 40.53 -16.21 -7.46
CA MET A 370 39.80 -15.53 -8.53
C MET A 370 39.79 -14.00 -8.37
N ASN A 371 40.55 -13.46 -7.42
CA ASN A 371 40.51 -12.04 -7.04
C ASN A 371 41.59 -11.21 -7.74
N LEU A 372 41.59 -11.24 -9.08
CA LEU A 372 42.36 -10.31 -9.92
C LEU A 372 41.44 -9.16 -10.35
N GLY A 373 41.18 -8.23 -9.42
CA GLY A 373 40.62 -6.90 -9.73
C GLY A 373 39.20 -6.59 -9.26
N LEU A 374 38.59 -7.41 -8.38
CA LEU A 374 37.25 -7.18 -7.82
C LEU A 374 37.30 -6.40 -6.49
N ASP A 375 38.25 -5.48 -6.38
CA ASP A 375 38.25 -4.47 -5.31
C ASP A 375 37.07 -3.53 -5.58
N PHE A 376 35.93 -3.82 -4.98
CA PHE A 376 34.81 -2.90 -4.79
C PHE A 376 34.59 -1.96 -5.97
N ALA A 377 34.32 -2.53 -7.14
CA ALA A 377 33.88 -1.78 -8.31
C ALA A 377 32.64 -0.92 -8.02
N ASP A 378 32.07 -0.94 -6.80
CA ASP A 378 31.02 -0.01 -6.47
C ASP A 378 30.91 0.73 -5.14
N THR A 379 31.96 0.86 -4.31
CA THR A 379 31.86 1.86 -3.22
C THR A 379 31.65 3.29 -3.76
N ARG A 380 32.10 3.56 -5.00
CA ARG A 380 31.93 4.88 -5.65
C ARG A 380 30.55 5.10 -6.26
N GLN A 381 29.94 4.15 -7.00
CA GLN A 381 28.58 4.38 -7.52
C GLN A 381 27.55 4.15 -6.40
N HIS A 382 27.79 3.29 -5.39
CA HIS A 382 26.95 3.28 -4.16
C HIS A 382 26.96 4.63 -3.45
N ALA A 383 28.14 5.20 -3.20
CA ALA A 383 28.24 6.54 -2.61
C ALA A 383 27.63 7.63 -3.51
N SER A 384 27.71 7.47 -4.84
CA SER A 384 27.05 8.35 -5.81
C SER A 384 25.52 8.23 -5.73
N TYR A 385 25.00 7.01 -5.62
CA TYR A 385 23.58 6.71 -5.51
C TYR A 385 22.98 7.30 -4.22
N THR A 386 23.59 6.99 -3.07
CA THR A 386 23.25 7.59 -1.76
C THR A 386 23.26 9.12 -1.82
N ARG A 387 24.30 9.73 -2.40
CA ARG A 387 24.39 11.20 -2.50
C ARG A 387 23.31 11.78 -3.40
N ALA A 388 23.02 11.11 -4.52
CA ALA A 388 22.00 11.56 -5.44
C ALA A 388 20.59 11.45 -4.84
N PHE A 389 20.35 10.45 -3.99
CA PHE A 389 19.11 10.30 -3.23
C PHE A 389 18.98 11.34 -2.12
N ALA A 390 20.07 11.66 -1.41
CA ALA A 390 20.08 12.76 -0.46
C ALA A 390 19.75 14.11 -1.14
N HIS A 391 20.18 14.31 -2.39
CA HIS A 391 19.79 15.49 -3.19
C HIS A 391 18.33 15.42 -3.66
N LEU A 392 17.80 14.23 -3.99
CA LEU A 392 16.38 14.03 -4.31
C LEU A 392 15.49 14.55 -3.17
N ASN A 393 15.83 14.26 -1.91
CA ASN A 393 15.10 14.75 -0.73
C ASN A 393 15.10 16.28 -0.59
N GLN A 394 16.06 16.97 -1.20
CA GLN A 394 16.17 18.42 -1.17
C GLN A 394 15.49 19.12 -2.35
N LEU A 395 15.05 18.36 -3.38
CA LEU A 395 14.33 18.95 -4.51
C LEU A 395 12.99 19.55 -4.05
N PRO A 396 12.64 20.75 -4.55
CA PRO A 396 11.38 21.38 -4.22
C PRO A 396 10.19 20.58 -4.78
N ASP A 397 9.04 20.70 -4.13
CA ASP A 397 7.76 20.14 -4.58
C ASP A 397 6.63 21.16 -4.38
N THR A 398 6.97 22.45 -4.55
CA THR A 398 6.06 23.59 -4.38
C THR A 398 5.25 23.90 -5.64
N SER A 399 5.47 23.17 -6.74
CA SER A 399 4.70 23.24 -7.98
C SER A 399 4.62 21.87 -8.63
N VAL A 400 3.59 21.64 -9.46
CA VAL A 400 3.39 20.41 -10.25
C VAL A 400 4.65 20.06 -11.04
N ALA A 401 5.24 21.04 -11.73
CA ALA A 401 6.46 20.81 -12.50
C ALA A 401 7.63 20.31 -11.62
N ALA A 402 7.73 20.82 -10.38
CA ALA A 402 8.77 20.40 -9.44
C ALA A 402 8.52 18.99 -8.88
N VAL A 403 7.26 18.66 -8.56
CA VAL A 403 6.83 17.30 -8.16
C VAL A 403 7.16 16.29 -9.27
N ARG A 404 6.79 16.57 -10.52
CA ARG A 404 7.11 15.71 -11.67
C ARG A 404 8.61 15.57 -11.93
N ALA A 405 9.36 16.66 -11.81
CA ALA A 405 10.82 16.60 -11.94
C ALA A 405 11.44 15.72 -10.84
N LYS A 406 10.92 15.78 -9.61
CA LYS A 406 11.34 14.91 -8.51
C LYS A 406 10.98 13.45 -8.79
N ALA A 407 9.77 13.15 -9.26
CA ALA A 407 9.34 11.80 -9.63
C ALA A 407 10.20 11.22 -10.78
N ALA A 408 10.45 12.00 -11.83
CA ALA A 408 11.31 11.60 -12.95
C ALA A 408 12.75 11.33 -12.48
N ARG A 409 13.29 12.20 -11.62
CA ARG A 409 14.62 11.99 -11.03
C ARG A 409 14.68 10.73 -10.18
N TYR A 410 13.64 10.44 -9.40
CA TYR A 410 13.54 9.20 -8.63
C TYR A 410 13.55 7.96 -9.54
N ALA A 411 12.77 7.96 -10.61
CA ALA A 411 12.73 6.87 -11.58
C ALA A 411 14.08 6.64 -12.29
N GLU A 412 14.77 7.73 -12.68
CA GLU A 412 16.12 7.67 -13.24
C GLU A 412 17.12 7.04 -12.26
N LEU A 413 17.08 7.47 -10.99
CA LEU A 413 17.95 6.93 -9.95
C LEU A 413 17.73 5.43 -9.75
N ARG A 414 16.47 4.98 -9.63
CA ARG A 414 16.16 3.54 -9.51
C ARG A 414 16.68 2.73 -10.69
N THR A 415 16.51 3.25 -11.92
CA THR A 415 16.99 2.59 -13.14
C THR A 415 18.52 2.54 -13.17
N GLY A 416 19.20 3.60 -12.70
CA GLY A 416 20.65 3.65 -12.59
C GLY A 416 21.24 2.60 -11.63
N ALA A 417 20.48 2.18 -10.62
CA ALA A 417 20.88 1.15 -9.66
C ALA A 417 20.51 -0.28 -10.09
N TYR A 418 20.13 -0.51 -11.36
CA TYR A 418 19.63 -1.81 -11.85
C TYR A 418 20.55 -2.99 -11.55
N SER A 419 21.87 -2.79 -11.62
CA SER A 419 22.85 -3.85 -11.31
C SER A 419 22.74 -4.32 -9.85
N ASP A 420 22.56 -3.40 -8.90
CA ASP A 420 22.38 -3.75 -7.50
C ASP A 420 21.03 -4.44 -7.27
N TRP A 421 19.95 -3.98 -7.91
CA TRP A 421 18.66 -4.66 -7.89
C TRP A 421 18.77 -6.12 -8.30
N VAL A 422 19.47 -6.40 -9.41
CA VAL A 422 19.72 -7.77 -9.87
C VAL A 422 20.46 -8.60 -8.81
N ARG A 423 21.55 -8.07 -8.25
CA ARG A 423 22.36 -8.80 -7.25
C ARG A 423 21.57 -9.09 -5.98
N PHE A 424 20.79 -8.14 -5.50
CA PHE A 424 19.97 -8.32 -4.30
C PHE A 424 18.79 -9.27 -4.55
N HIS A 425 18.14 -9.19 -5.72
CA HIS A 425 17.10 -10.15 -6.11
C HIS A 425 17.68 -11.57 -6.24
N LEU A 426 18.82 -11.75 -6.90
CA LEU A 426 19.49 -13.05 -6.99
C LEU A 426 19.79 -13.59 -5.60
N TRP A 427 20.41 -12.78 -4.73
CA TRP A 427 20.73 -13.16 -3.35
C TRP A 427 19.50 -13.63 -2.58
N THR A 428 18.42 -12.86 -2.66
CA THR A 428 17.19 -13.12 -1.89
C THR A 428 16.43 -14.31 -2.46
N ALA A 429 16.36 -14.44 -3.80
CA ALA A 429 15.61 -15.50 -4.47
C ALA A 429 16.14 -16.91 -4.15
N ALA A 430 17.43 -17.07 -3.83
CA ALA A 430 18.00 -18.37 -3.44
C ALA A 430 17.31 -18.99 -2.21
N PHE A 431 16.65 -18.19 -1.36
CA PHE A 431 15.91 -18.67 -0.18
C PHE A 431 14.47 -19.10 -0.50
N PHE A 432 13.93 -18.72 -1.66
CA PHE A 432 12.53 -18.92 -2.02
C PHE A 432 12.33 -19.86 -3.21
N MET A 433 13.37 -20.08 -4.03
CA MET A 433 13.27 -20.98 -5.16
C MET A 433 13.15 -22.45 -4.69
N PRO A 434 12.17 -23.21 -5.22
CA PRO A 434 12.04 -24.62 -4.90
C PRO A 434 13.20 -25.43 -5.49
N PHE A 435 13.57 -26.54 -4.83
CA PHE A 435 14.66 -27.41 -5.29
C PHE A 435 14.11 -28.66 -5.99
N SER A 436 14.09 -28.64 -7.32
CA SER A 436 13.71 -29.77 -8.17
C SER A 436 14.72 -29.98 -9.30
N GLU A 437 14.58 -31.07 -10.04
CA GLU A 437 15.38 -31.32 -11.25
C GLU A 437 15.14 -30.25 -12.32
N ASP A 438 13.93 -29.68 -12.39
CA ASP A 438 13.57 -28.64 -13.36
C ASP A 438 14.10 -27.26 -12.99
N THR A 439 14.33 -27.00 -11.69
CA THR A 439 14.72 -25.67 -11.20
C THR A 439 16.19 -25.55 -10.87
N VAL A 440 16.93 -26.67 -10.74
CA VAL A 440 18.33 -26.70 -10.28
C VAL A 440 19.29 -25.79 -11.05
N GLU A 441 19.04 -25.55 -12.34
CA GLU A 441 19.86 -24.65 -13.17
C GLU A 441 19.54 -23.17 -12.93
N ASN A 442 18.34 -22.87 -12.43
CA ASN A 442 17.85 -21.52 -12.20
C ASN A 442 18.06 -21.04 -10.75
N VAL A 443 18.41 -21.92 -9.81
CA VAL A 443 18.68 -21.51 -8.41
C VAL A 443 20.01 -20.76 -8.31
N PRO A 444 20.01 -19.48 -7.89
CA PRO A 444 21.24 -18.69 -7.79
C PRO A 444 22.22 -19.28 -6.77
N THR A 445 23.51 -19.24 -7.11
CA THR A 445 24.63 -19.52 -6.20
C THR A 445 25.58 -18.33 -6.10
N SER A 446 26.57 -18.39 -5.22
CA SER A 446 27.57 -17.33 -5.13
C SER A 446 28.29 -17.09 -6.46
N GLY A 447 28.43 -18.12 -7.30
CA GLY A 447 28.93 -17.98 -8.68
C GLY A 447 28.06 -17.09 -9.56
N ALA A 448 26.73 -17.12 -9.42
CA ALA A 448 25.82 -16.28 -10.20
C ALA A 448 25.99 -14.78 -9.90
N LEU A 449 26.30 -14.43 -8.64
CA LEU A 449 26.59 -13.04 -8.24
C LEU A 449 27.87 -12.53 -8.91
N GLU A 450 28.91 -13.36 -8.97
CA GLU A 450 30.18 -13.01 -9.63
C GLU A 450 30.04 -12.97 -11.16
N GLU A 451 29.31 -13.93 -11.73
CA GLU A 451 29.11 -13.99 -13.17
C GLU A 451 28.30 -12.80 -13.69
N TRP A 452 27.30 -12.32 -12.94
CA TRP A 452 26.60 -11.08 -13.26
C TRP A 452 27.57 -9.88 -13.36
N GLU A 453 28.52 -9.76 -12.44
CA GLU A 453 29.51 -8.67 -12.47
C GLU A 453 30.45 -8.77 -13.69
N ARG A 454 30.72 -9.99 -14.16
CA ARG A 454 31.64 -10.24 -15.29
C ARG A 454 30.93 -10.19 -16.65
N GLN A 455 29.72 -10.74 -16.74
CA GLN A 455 28.95 -10.94 -17.98
C GLN A 455 27.42 -10.84 -17.72
N PRO A 456 26.83 -9.62 -17.72
CA PRO A 456 25.42 -9.38 -17.42
C PRO A 456 24.37 -10.03 -18.35
N LEU A 457 24.77 -10.74 -19.42
CA LEU A 457 23.88 -11.16 -20.51
C LEU A 457 23.53 -12.66 -20.51
N LEU A 458 24.04 -13.46 -19.58
CA LEU A 458 24.01 -14.94 -19.68
C LEU A 458 22.85 -15.65 -18.96
N HIS A 459 22.01 -14.97 -18.16
CA HIS A 459 21.12 -15.63 -17.19
C HIS A 459 19.62 -15.32 -17.36
N ASN A 460 19.07 -15.41 -18.58
CA ASN A 460 17.68 -14.97 -18.83
C ASN A 460 16.62 -15.69 -17.95
N LEU A 461 16.74 -17.01 -17.73
CA LEU A 461 15.74 -17.76 -16.96
C LEU A 461 15.90 -17.60 -15.44
N MET A 462 17.13 -17.63 -14.93
CA MET A 462 17.42 -17.38 -13.52
C MET A 462 17.04 -15.95 -13.11
N LEU A 463 17.40 -14.95 -13.92
CA LEU A 463 17.02 -13.56 -13.68
C LEU A 463 15.51 -13.41 -13.71
N LYS A 464 14.84 -13.95 -14.73
CA LYS A 464 13.39 -13.94 -14.81
C LYS A 464 12.75 -14.55 -13.54
N ALA A 465 13.19 -15.73 -13.12
CA ALA A 465 12.67 -16.39 -11.92
C ALA A 465 12.93 -15.56 -10.64
N ALA A 466 14.09 -14.91 -10.53
CA ALA A 466 14.41 -14.06 -9.39
C ALA A 466 13.51 -12.82 -9.33
N PHE A 467 13.21 -12.18 -10.46
CA PHE A 467 12.31 -11.04 -10.53
C PHE A 467 10.83 -11.44 -10.34
N GLU A 468 10.39 -12.57 -10.90
CA GLU A 468 9.04 -13.11 -10.65
C GLU A 468 8.83 -13.41 -9.16
N LEU A 469 9.84 -13.94 -8.48
CA LEU A 469 9.80 -14.13 -7.03
C LEU A 469 9.84 -12.80 -6.26
N ALA A 470 10.64 -11.83 -6.71
CA ALA A 470 10.68 -10.51 -6.10
C ALA A 470 9.32 -9.82 -6.14
N GLU A 471 8.58 -9.96 -7.24
CA GLU A 471 7.20 -9.47 -7.37
C GLU A 471 6.21 -10.30 -6.55
N ALA A 472 6.30 -11.63 -6.57
CA ALA A 472 5.36 -12.49 -5.87
C ALA A 472 5.47 -12.41 -4.34
N VAL A 473 6.68 -12.25 -3.81
CA VAL A 473 6.97 -12.18 -2.37
C VAL A 473 7.06 -10.71 -1.89
N ASN A 474 7.11 -9.76 -2.82
CA ASN A 474 7.40 -8.34 -2.58
C ASN A 474 8.73 -8.12 -1.85
N PHE A 475 9.85 -8.54 -2.45
CA PHE A 475 11.17 -8.29 -1.86
C PHE A 475 11.38 -6.80 -1.59
N PHE A 476 11.86 -6.48 -0.38
CA PHE A 476 12.13 -5.13 0.07
C PHE A 476 13.58 -4.98 0.52
N HIS A 477 14.39 -4.36 -0.32
CA HIS A 477 15.81 -4.15 -0.06
C HIS A 477 16.03 -2.78 0.58
N TRP A 478 16.00 -2.72 1.91
CA TRP A 478 16.09 -1.48 2.70
C TRP A 478 17.20 -0.51 2.24
N GLU A 479 18.39 -1.03 1.93
CA GLU A 479 19.53 -0.20 1.51
C GLU A 479 19.42 0.33 0.07
N LEU A 480 18.62 -0.31 -0.79
CA LEU A 480 18.30 0.18 -2.15
C LEU A 480 17.08 1.08 -2.17
N GLU A 481 16.11 0.82 -1.29
CA GLU A 481 14.86 1.58 -1.18
C GLU A 481 15.08 2.91 -0.43
N PHE A 482 15.96 2.94 0.58
CA PHE A 482 16.30 4.13 1.36
C PHE A 482 17.82 4.37 1.47
N PRO A 483 18.51 4.59 0.34
CA PRO A 483 19.97 4.62 0.29
C PRO A 483 20.62 5.80 1.05
N ASP A 484 19.89 6.88 1.32
CA ASP A 484 20.34 8.03 2.13
C ASP A 484 20.22 7.79 3.65
N ILE A 485 19.38 6.82 4.03
CA ILE A 485 19.27 6.33 5.41
C ILE A 485 20.38 5.33 5.73
N PHE A 486 20.79 4.53 4.74
CA PHE A 486 21.81 3.50 4.84
C PHE A 486 23.04 3.81 3.97
N PRO A 487 23.82 4.87 4.28
CA PRO A 487 25.02 5.19 3.53
C PRO A 487 26.09 4.08 3.65
N PRO A 488 26.88 3.83 2.60
CA PRO A 488 27.90 2.79 2.63
C PRO A 488 29.00 3.11 3.64
N ASN A 489 29.52 2.07 4.32
CA ASN A 489 30.65 2.13 5.26
C ASN A 489 30.44 3.01 6.51
N VAL A 490 29.20 3.40 6.82
CA VAL A 490 28.83 4.11 8.04
C VAL A 490 27.63 3.41 8.66
N ALA A 491 27.53 3.41 10.00
CA ALA A 491 26.33 2.93 10.68
C ALA A 491 25.16 3.87 10.32
N GLY A 492 24.34 3.44 9.36
CA GLY A 492 23.08 4.09 8.97
C GLY A 492 21.90 3.60 9.79
N GLY A 493 20.72 4.12 9.46
CA GLY A 493 19.45 3.71 10.06
C GLY A 493 18.52 4.87 10.42
N PHE A 494 17.37 4.50 10.96
CA PHE A 494 16.33 5.40 11.44
C PHE A 494 16.61 5.81 12.90
N ASP A 495 16.26 7.05 13.25
CA ASP A 495 16.36 7.54 14.62
C ASP A 495 15.27 6.93 15.51
N VAL A 496 14.10 6.71 14.93
CA VAL A 496 12.92 6.16 15.62
C VAL A 496 12.23 5.14 14.72
N VAL A 497 11.97 3.96 15.28
CA VAL A 497 11.11 2.94 14.65
C VAL A 497 9.81 2.89 15.45
N LEU A 498 8.71 3.22 14.80
CA LEU A 498 7.36 3.07 15.32
C LEU A 498 6.76 1.80 14.73
N GLY A 499 6.00 1.06 15.51
CA GLY A 499 5.36 -0.14 15.01
C GLY A 499 4.43 -0.71 16.06
N ASN A 500 3.39 -1.38 15.59
CA ASN A 500 2.46 -2.06 16.48
C ASN A 500 3.15 -3.29 17.10
N PRO A 501 3.37 -3.36 18.43
CA PRO A 501 3.90 -4.58 19.02
C PRO A 501 2.89 -5.73 18.86
N PRO A 502 3.33 -6.99 18.69
CA PRO A 502 2.41 -8.11 18.55
C PRO A 502 1.64 -8.33 19.85
N TRP A 503 0.36 -7.94 19.89
CA TRP A 503 -0.50 -8.07 21.07
C TRP A 503 -1.04 -9.50 21.28
N GLU A 504 -1.05 -10.32 20.23
CA GLU A 504 -1.54 -11.70 20.29
C GLU A 504 -0.44 -12.72 20.02
N ARG A 505 -0.42 -13.80 20.82
CA ARG A 505 0.26 -15.04 20.42
C ARG A 505 -0.47 -15.61 19.21
N ILE A 506 0.10 -15.45 18.02
CA ILE A 506 -0.40 -16.03 16.77
C ILE A 506 -0.61 -17.54 16.99
N LYS A 507 -1.84 -17.96 17.27
CA LYS A 507 -2.29 -19.33 17.12
C LYS A 507 -2.97 -19.37 15.76
N LEU A 508 -2.32 -19.97 14.77
CA LEU A 508 -2.97 -20.24 13.47
C LEU A 508 -4.27 -21.02 13.73
N GLN A 509 -5.41 -20.38 13.50
CA GLN A 509 -6.71 -21.04 13.55
C GLN A 509 -7.06 -21.53 12.14
N GLU A 510 -6.75 -22.79 11.87
CA GLU A 510 -6.98 -23.45 10.57
C GLU A 510 -8.42 -23.28 10.03
N GLN A 511 -9.44 -23.07 10.88
CA GLN A 511 -10.82 -22.82 10.43
C GLN A 511 -10.96 -21.53 9.62
N GLU A 512 -10.16 -20.53 9.97
CA GLU A 512 -10.26 -19.16 9.46
C GLU A 512 -9.56 -19.00 8.10
N HIS A 513 -8.75 -19.97 7.69
CA HIS A 513 -8.05 -20.00 6.39
C HIS A 513 -8.86 -20.68 5.27
N PHE A 514 -9.81 -21.54 5.64
CA PHE A 514 -10.63 -22.35 4.71
C PHE A 514 -12.12 -21.96 4.77
N VAL A 515 -12.42 -20.66 4.89
CA VAL A 515 -13.80 -20.14 5.04
C VAL A 515 -14.67 -20.47 3.82
N ASP A 516 -14.06 -20.48 2.65
CA ASP A 516 -14.66 -20.81 1.35
C ASP A 516 -14.81 -22.34 1.13
N VAL A 517 -14.25 -23.15 2.02
CA VAL A 517 -14.35 -24.61 1.97
C VAL A 517 -15.12 -25.09 3.19
N ALA A 518 -16.45 -25.05 3.08
CA ALA A 518 -17.38 -25.37 4.18
C ALA A 518 -17.03 -26.69 4.90
N ALA A 519 -16.61 -27.72 4.15
CA ALA A 519 -16.21 -29.02 4.69
C ALA A 519 -15.02 -28.94 5.68
N ILE A 520 -14.04 -28.06 5.43
CA ILE A 520 -12.86 -27.88 6.31
C ILE A 520 -13.22 -26.96 7.48
N ARG A 521 -13.96 -25.87 7.21
CA ARG A 521 -14.40 -24.91 8.23
C ARG A 521 -15.22 -25.58 9.34
N GLU A 522 -16.19 -26.39 8.94
CA GLU A 522 -17.16 -27.04 9.82
C GLU A 522 -16.65 -28.38 10.39
N ALA A 523 -15.39 -28.72 10.16
CA ALA A 523 -14.81 -29.95 10.67
C ALA A 523 -14.92 -30.01 12.21
N PRO A 524 -15.38 -31.14 12.77
CA PRO A 524 -15.80 -31.25 14.18
C PRO A 524 -14.65 -31.12 15.19
N ASN A 525 -13.40 -31.33 14.75
CA ASN A 525 -12.20 -31.16 15.56
C ASN A 525 -10.96 -30.94 14.66
N LYS A 526 -9.83 -30.56 15.29
CA LYS A 526 -8.57 -30.27 14.61
C LYS A 526 -8.05 -31.44 13.78
N ALA A 527 -8.08 -32.66 14.31
CA ALA A 527 -7.57 -33.84 13.60
C ALA A 527 -8.39 -34.19 12.34
N ALA A 528 -9.71 -34.00 12.37
CA ALA A 528 -10.57 -34.14 11.19
C ALA A 528 -10.26 -33.04 10.16
N ARG A 529 -10.01 -31.82 10.63
CA ARG A 529 -9.66 -30.67 9.79
C ARG A 529 -8.32 -30.85 9.07
N GLU A 530 -7.27 -31.24 9.79
CA GLU A 530 -5.96 -31.50 9.22
C GLU A 530 -6.02 -32.55 8.10
N LYS A 531 -6.81 -33.62 8.28
CA LYS A 531 -7.03 -34.63 7.23
C LYS A 531 -7.74 -34.06 6.01
N LEU A 532 -8.75 -33.21 6.21
CA LEU A 532 -9.48 -32.57 5.12
C LEU A 532 -8.61 -31.54 4.38
N ILE A 533 -7.76 -30.79 5.08
CA ILE A 533 -6.78 -29.87 4.49
C ILE A 533 -5.77 -30.64 3.63
N VAL A 534 -5.22 -31.75 4.15
CA VAL A 534 -4.28 -32.60 3.40
C VAL A 534 -4.93 -33.23 2.17
N ALA A 535 -6.23 -33.58 2.25
CA ALA A 535 -6.97 -34.08 1.09
C ALA A 535 -7.28 -32.97 0.08
N TRP A 536 -7.67 -31.78 0.55
CA TRP A 536 -7.99 -30.61 -0.27
C TRP A 536 -6.78 -30.10 -1.05
N ARG A 537 -5.61 -30.06 -0.42
CA ARG A 537 -4.33 -29.70 -1.06
C ARG A 537 -3.88 -30.66 -2.16
N LYS A 538 -4.51 -31.82 -2.32
CA LYS A 538 -4.24 -32.75 -3.43
C LYS A 538 -5.07 -32.46 -4.69
N GLY A 539 -5.93 -31.45 -4.65
CA GLY A 539 -6.75 -31.07 -5.80
C GLY A 539 -6.00 -30.20 -6.80
N ASP A 540 -6.67 -29.18 -7.34
CA ASP A 540 -6.15 -28.38 -8.47
C ASP A 540 -4.93 -27.49 -8.10
N ALA A 541 -4.31 -26.88 -9.12
CA ALA A 541 -3.11 -26.06 -8.92
C ALA A 541 -3.35 -24.83 -8.02
N ALA A 542 -4.57 -24.28 -8.00
CA ALA A 542 -4.93 -23.17 -7.11
C ALA A 542 -5.09 -23.63 -5.66
N GLN A 543 -5.56 -24.86 -5.45
CA GLN A 543 -5.65 -25.51 -4.13
C GLN A 543 -4.29 -25.94 -3.60
N GLN A 544 -3.35 -26.30 -4.48
CA GLN A 544 -1.97 -26.64 -4.09
C GLN A 544 -1.14 -25.41 -3.69
N ALA A 545 -1.45 -24.25 -4.27
CA ALA A 545 -0.79 -22.98 -3.95
C ALA A 545 -1.24 -22.33 -2.62
N ARG A 546 -2.37 -22.78 -2.04
CA ARG A 546 -2.91 -22.38 -0.72
C ARG A 546 -2.63 -23.43 0.36
#